data_AF-A0A8T5QJ21-F1
#
_entry.id   AF-A0A8T5QJ21-F1
#
_cell.length_a   1.000
_cell.length_b   1.000
_cell.length_c   1.000
_cell.angle_alpha   90.00
_cell.angle_beta   90.00
_cell.angle_gamma   90.00
#
_symmetry.space_group_name_H-M   'P 1'
#
loop_
_entity.id
_entity.type
_entity.pdbx_description
1 polymer ?
#
loop_
_entity_poly.entity_id
_entity_poly.type
_entity_poly.pdbx_seq_one_letter_code
_entity_poly.pdbx_strand_id
1 'polypeptide(L)'
;MYKELEDCDHLVKGLYDFAQEHSIPLSVVDQEIDKAYWDHKKQYDNMRRSSKNYDGRLRQMNVHVLEQHALTRLEKIAREKDGQKDRSRAQ
;
A
#
# COMPACT_ATOMS: atom_id res chain seq x y z
N MET A 1 -4.86 -12.02 -5.56
CA MET A 1 -5.35 -10.95 -4.65
C MET A 1 -5.30 -11.49 -3.24
N TYR A 2 -4.67 -10.77 -2.31
CA TYR A 2 -4.36 -11.26 -0.96
C TYR A 2 -5.65 -11.47 -0.16
N LYS A 3 -5.97 -12.73 0.19
CA LYS A 3 -7.12 -13.04 1.05
C LYS A 3 -7.04 -12.33 2.39
N GLU A 4 -5.84 -12.02 2.87
CA GLU A 4 -5.65 -11.25 4.09
C GLU A 4 -6.15 -9.80 3.98
N LEU A 5 -6.18 -9.18 2.79
CA LEU A 5 -6.53 -7.76 2.58
C LEU A 5 -7.99 -7.53 2.17
N GLU A 6 -8.80 -8.59 2.06
CA GLU A 6 -10.18 -8.54 1.53
C GLU A 6 -11.09 -7.62 2.36
N ASP A 7 -10.84 -7.50 3.67
CA ASP A 7 -11.55 -6.58 4.56
C ASP A 7 -11.16 -5.10 4.36
N CYS A 8 -10.10 -4.84 3.59
CA CYS A 8 -9.53 -3.54 3.28
C CYS A 8 -9.58 -3.21 1.78
N ASP A 9 -10.47 -3.85 1.01
CA ASP A 9 -10.64 -3.60 -0.42
C ASP A 9 -10.89 -2.12 -0.76
N HIS A 10 -11.58 -1.37 0.10
CA HIS A 10 -11.79 0.07 -0.05
C HIS A 10 -10.48 0.87 0.00
N LEU A 11 -9.51 0.46 0.83
CA LEU A 11 -8.18 1.08 0.88
C LEU A 11 -7.38 0.73 -0.36
N VAL A 12 -7.38 -0.55 -0.76
CA VAL A 12 -6.72 -1.01 -1.99
C VAL A 12 -7.25 -0.23 -3.20
N LYS A 13 -8.57 -0.06 -3.31
CA LYS A 13 -9.19 0.79 -4.33
C LYS A 13 -8.69 2.23 -4.26
N GLY A 14 -8.62 2.82 -3.07
CA GLY A 14 -8.09 4.16 -2.86
C GLY A 14 -6.64 4.32 -3.34
N LEU A 15 -5.79 3.29 -3.18
CA LEU A 15 -4.42 3.30 -3.71
C LEU A 15 -4.38 3.27 -5.24
N TYR A 16 -5.27 2.50 -5.88
CA TYR A 16 -5.39 2.51 -7.33
C TYR A 16 -5.93 3.85 -7.86
N ASP A 17 -6.96 4.40 -7.22
CA ASP A 17 -7.53 5.71 -7.57
C ASP A 17 -6.44 6.80 -7.47
N PHE A 18 -5.68 6.82 -6.37
CA PHE A 18 -4.52 7.69 -6.19
C PHE A 18 -3.49 7.51 -7.31
N ALA A 19 -3.13 6.27 -7.63
CA ALA A 19 -2.16 5.99 -8.68
C ALA A 19 -2.64 6.47 -10.05
N GLN A 20 -3.93 6.31 -10.37
CA GLN A 20 -4.51 6.84 -11.60
C GLN A 20 -4.43 8.37 -11.67
N GLU A 21 -4.78 9.07 -10.59
CA GLU A 21 -4.71 10.53 -10.49
C GLU A 21 -3.29 11.06 -10.75
N HIS A 22 -2.27 10.36 -10.25
CA HIS A 22 -0.85 10.72 -10.44
C HIS A 22 -0.19 10.06 -11.67
N SER A 23 -0.98 9.37 -12.50
CA SER A 23 -0.52 8.61 -13.67
C SER A 23 0.58 7.58 -13.34
N ILE A 24 0.57 7.02 -12.14
CA ILE A 24 1.44 5.93 -11.70
C ILE A 24 0.89 4.63 -12.30
N PRO A 25 1.73 3.77 -12.91
CA PRO A 25 1.27 2.49 -13.43
C PRO A 25 0.65 1.63 -12.32
N LEU A 26 -0.50 1.01 -12.57
CA LEU A 26 -1.19 0.20 -11.56
C LEU A 26 -0.34 -1.00 -11.09
N SER A 27 0.55 -1.51 -11.94
CA SER A 27 1.53 -2.54 -11.56
C SER A 27 2.51 -2.08 -10.48
N VAL A 28 2.76 -0.78 -10.34
CA VAL A 28 3.55 -0.21 -9.23
C VAL A 28 2.74 -0.27 -7.94
N VAL A 29 1.43 -0.04 -7.99
CA VAL A 29 0.55 -0.21 -6.82
C VAL A 29 0.61 -1.64 -6.32
N ASP A 30 0.48 -2.62 -7.21
CA ASP A 30 0.61 -4.04 -6.87
C ASP A 30 1.96 -4.33 -6.21
N GLN A 31 3.06 -3.82 -6.78
CA GLN A 31 4.40 -4.00 -6.22
C GLN A 31 4.57 -3.37 -4.83
N GLU A 32 4.02 -2.18 -4.60
CA GLU A 32 4.15 -1.51 -3.31
C GLU A 32 3.25 -2.17 -2.24
N ILE A 33 2.07 -2.67 -2.62
CA ILE A 33 1.22 -3.49 -1.73
C ILE A 33 1.95 -4.80 -1.40
N ASP A 34 2.51 -5.50 -2.40
CA ASP A 34 3.29 -6.72 -2.22
C ASP A 34 4.45 -6.49 -1.25
N LYS A 35 5.27 -5.47 -1.50
CA LYS A 35 6.41 -5.13 -0.65
C LYS A 35 5.96 -4.83 0.77
N ALA A 36 4.93 -3.99 0.94
CA ALA A 36 4.42 -3.64 2.26
C ALA A 36 3.91 -4.87 3.02
N TYR A 37 3.21 -5.78 2.34
CA TYR A 37 2.77 -7.06 2.92
C TYR A 37 3.96 -7.93 3.34
N TRP A 38 4.95 -8.11 2.46
CA TRP A 38 6.12 -8.95 2.72
C TRP A 38 7.00 -8.40 3.84
N ASP A 39 7.17 -7.07 3.91
CA ASP A 39 7.87 -6.38 5.00
C ASP A 39 7.23 -6.68 6.37
N HIS A 40 5.91 -6.91 6.40
CA HIS A 40 5.13 -7.18 7.61
C HIS A 40 4.73 -8.65 7.78
N LYS A 41 5.23 -9.55 6.93
CA LYS A 41 4.84 -10.98 6.91
C LYS A 41 5.01 -11.64 8.28
N LYS A 42 6.10 -11.36 8.99
CA LYS A 42 6.35 -11.93 10.32
C LYS A 42 5.26 -11.54 11.33
N GLN A 43 4.71 -10.34 11.23
CA GLN A 43 3.61 -9.91 12.10
C GLN A 43 2.30 -10.60 11.73
N TYR A 44 2.00 -10.75 10.43
CA TYR A 44 0.88 -11.58 9.96
C TYR A 44 0.97 -13.03 10.44
N ASP A 45 2.15 -13.64 10.32
CA ASP A 45 2.41 -15.01 10.78
C ASP A 45 2.22 -15.14 12.30
N ASN A 46 2.67 -14.14 13.07
CA ASN A 46 2.49 -14.11 14.53
C ASN A 46 1.02 -13.94 14.93
N MET A 47 0.24 -13.14 14.19
CA MET A 47 -1.20 -12.99 14.44
C MET A 47 -1.94 -14.29 14.20
N ARG A 48 -1.63 -15.04 13.15
CA ARG A 48 -2.25 -16.34 12.87
C ARG A 48 -2.06 -17.38 13.98
N ARG A 49 -0.99 -17.26 14.77
CA ARG A 49 -0.71 -18.16 15.90
C ARG A 49 -1.56 -17.85 17.13
N SER A 50 -2.26 -16.72 17.17
CA SER A 50 -3.03 -16.25 18.32
C SER A 50 -4.49 -15.99 17.90
N SER A 51 -5.43 -16.78 18.39
CA SER A 51 -6.84 -16.70 17.96
C SER A 51 -7.65 -15.57 18.61
N LYS A 52 -7.18 -15.00 19.73
CA LYS A 52 -7.90 -13.91 20.41
C LYS A 52 -7.90 -12.64 19.55
N ASN A 53 -9.09 -12.13 19.21
CA ASN A 53 -9.29 -10.93 18.41
C ASN A 53 -8.50 -10.94 17.09
N TYR A 54 -8.38 -12.12 16.46
CA TYR A 54 -7.63 -12.27 15.20
C TYR A 54 -8.13 -11.29 14.14
N ASP A 55 -9.44 -11.25 13.87
CA ASP A 55 -10.03 -10.40 12.83
C ASP A 55 -9.80 -8.91 13.08
N GLY A 56 -9.99 -8.45 14.33
CA GLY A 56 -9.77 -7.04 14.68
C GLY A 56 -8.29 -6.62 14.53
N ARG A 57 -7.36 -7.49 14.91
CA ARG A 57 -5.92 -7.24 14.74
C ARG A 57 -5.47 -7.36 13.29
N LEU A 58 -6.05 -8.30 12.54
CA LEU A 58 -5.82 -8.45 11.12
C LEU A 58 -6.22 -7.16 10.39
N ARG A 59 -7.43 -6.65 10.65
CA ARG A 59 -7.90 -5.38 10.11
C ARG A 59 -6.97 -4.21 10.45
N GLN A 60 -6.57 -4.08 11.72
CA GLN A 60 -5.64 -3.03 12.14
C GLN A 60 -4.29 -3.12 11.43
N MET A 61 -3.76 -4.34 11.24
CA MET A 61 -2.53 -4.55 10.50
C MET A 61 -2.68 -4.21 9.03
N ASN A 62 -3.78 -4.62 8.39
CA ASN A 62 -4.05 -4.32 6.99
C ASN A 62 -4.13 -2.81 6.75
N VAL A 63 -4.88 -2.08 7.59
CA VAL A 63 -4.94 -0.61 7.53
C VAL A 63 -3.54 -0.02 7.71
N HIS A 64 -2.77 -0.48 8.71
CA HIS A 64 -1.41 -0.01 8.94
C HIS A 64 -0.50 -0.21 7.72
N VAL A 65 -0.50 -1.43 7.15
CA VAL A 65 0.32 -1.78 5.98
C VAL A 65 -0.05 -0.96 4.76
N LEU A 66 -1.36 -0.80 4.49
CA LEU A 66 -1.83 -0.08 3.30
C LEU A 66 -1.64 1.44 3.42
N GLU A 67 -2.03 2.05 4.54
CA GLU A 67 -1.98 3.50 4.70
C GLU A 67 -0.59 4.01 5.08
N GLN A 68 0.14 3.34 5.97
CA GLN A 68 1.41 3.86 6.48
C GLN A 68 2.60 3.46 5.61
N HIS A 69 2.49 2.38 4.83
CA HIS A 69 3.59 1.89 3.99
C HIS A 69 3.29 1.99 2.51
N ALA A 70 2.23 1.34 2.01
CA ALA A 70 1.96 1.34 0.57
C ALA A 70 1.62 2.75 0.05
N LEU A 71 0.70 3.47 0.71
CA LEU A 71 0.35 4.84 0.34
C LEU A 71 1.55 5.78 0.45
N THR A 72 2.28 5.78 1.57
CA THR A 72 3.47 6.64 1.77
C THR A 72 4.51 6.46 0.65
N ARG A 73 4.71 5.22 0.17
CA ARG A 73 5.63 4.96 -0.95
C ARG A 73 5.07 5.46 -2.28
N LEU A 74 3.79 5.26 -2.55
CA LEU A 74 3.13 5.80 -3.74
C LEU A 74 3.14 7.34 -3.76
N GLU A 75 2.92 7.99 -2.62
CA GLU A 75 3.04 9.45 -2.49
C GLU A 75 4.47 9.93 -2.79
N LYS A 76 5.48 9.20 -2.33
CA LYS A 76 6.87 9.53 -2.64
C LYS A 76 7.14 9.45 -4.14
N ILE A 77 6.66 8.38 -4.80
CA ILE A 77 6.78 8.20 -6.25
C ILE A 77 6.06 9.33 -7.00
N ALA A 78 4.85 9.71 -6.57
CA ALA A 78 4.11 10.83 -7.14
C ALA A 78 4.92 12.14 -7.06
N ARG A 79 5.46 12.46 -5.87
CA ARG A 79 6.28 13.67 -5.65
C ARG A 79 7.55 13.67 -6.50
N GLU A 80 8.25 12.54 -6.60
CA GLU A 80 9.46 12.42 -7.41
C GLU A 80 9.17 12.64 -8.89
N LYS A 81 8.05 12.12 -9.39
CA LYS A 81 7.62 12.30 -10.77
C LYS A 81 7.26 13.75 -11.09
N ASP A 82 6.58 14.44 -10.18
CA ASP A 82 6.23 15.85 -10.36
C ASP A 82 7.46 16.77 -10.24
N GLY A 83 8.38 16.47 -9.32
CA GLY A 83 9.66 17.17 -9.20
C GLY A 83 10.60 16.97 -10.39
N GLN A 84 10.53 15.84 -11.08
CA GLN A 84 11.27 15.61 -12.33
C GLN A 84 10.69 16.41 -13.51
N LYS A 85 9.35 16.51 -13.61
CA LYS A 85 8.68 17.32 -14.66
C LYS A 85 9.05 18.80 -14.59
N ASP A 86 9.21 19.34 -13.38
CA ASP A 86 9.59 20.74 -13.17
C ASP A 86 11.02 21.02 -13.66
N ARG A 87 11.96 20.12 -13.37
CA ARG A 87 13.37 20.23 -13.81
C ARG A 87 13.55 20.10 -15.32
N SER A 88 12.74 19.28 -16.00
CA SER A 88 12.79 19.13 -17.46
C SER A 88 12.14 20.29 -18.22
N ARG A 89 11.38 21.18 -17.56
CA ARG A 89 10.75 22.36 -18.16
C ARG A 89 11.60 23.62 -18.09
N ALA A 90 12.67 23.60 -17.28
CA ALA A 90 13.58 24.72 -17.05
C ALA A 90 14.90 24.63 -17.87
N GLN A 91 15.01 23.66 -18.78
CA GLN A 91 16.10 23.54 -19.78
C GLN A 91 15.55 23.81 -21.18
#